data_AF-A0A6I1KAI7-F1
#
_entry.id   AF-A0A6I1KAI7-F1
#
_cell.length_a   1.000
_cell.length_b   1.000
_cell.length_c   1.000
_cell.angle_alpha   90.00
_cell.angle_beta   90.00
_cell.angle_gamma   90.00
#
_symmetry.space_group_name_H-M   'P 1'
#
loop_
_entity.id
_entity.type
_entity.pdbx_description
1 polymer ?
#
loop_
_entity_poly.entity_id
_entity_poly.type
_entity_poly.pdbx_seq_one_letter_code
_entity_poly.pdbx_strand_id
1 'polypeptide(L)'
;MKALGLDPDSILARVGSAAVPPRVPTFRQSLFIGGVGFGLVGLAAFAVWAVGGKILTKAIGEPGLYAVCALVFIGLAGLVFGQLVIGPGGTRRIYGLFTLAFVAYSVVWSAAWFGLRGTLAAEVAGAVLGSAAMGALLAWGFGAGREFARVAAVLILLNALGYFLGEVWWRWLPGEGGAALFGNWFNRPQRVMLAMLGWGVLFGAFFGAGVGHAIHRCQEEVRARLRTGIPLKIGA
;
A
#
# COMPACT_ATOMS: atom_id res chain seq x y z
N MET A 1 11.56 -15.23 12.98
CA MET A 1 11.39 -14.63 14.32
C MET A 1 9.92 -14.29 14.53
N LYS A 2 9.40 -14.55 15.74
CA LYS A 2 7.98 -14.85 16.02
C LYS A 2 7.07 -13.64 16.32
N ALA A 3 7.58 -12.40 16.31
CA ALA A 3 6.90 -11.25 16.95
C ALA A 3 5.49 -10.97 16.43
N LEU A 4 5.26 -11.06 15.11
CA LEU A 4 3.92 -10.94 14.51
C LEU A 4 3.32 -12.28 14.09
N GLY A 5 4.07 -13.39 14.22
CA GLY A 5 3.66 -14.72 13.74
C GLY A 5 3.38 -14.77 12.24
N LEU A 6 4.01 -13.93 11.42
CA LEU A 6 3.86 -13.94 9.96
C LEU A 6 4.94 -14.77 9.26
N ASP A 7 5.90 -15.34 10.01
CA ASP A 7 6.86 -16.28 9.46
C ASP A 7 6.20 -17.61 9.03
N PRO A 8 6.84 -18.38 8.14
CA PRO A 8 6.22 -19.57 7.56
C PRO A 8 5.79 -20.60 8.62
N ASP A 9 6.62 -20.89 9.61
CA ASP A 9 6.34 -21.90 10.63
C ASP A 9 5.16 -21.47 11.51
N SER A 10 5.12 -20.19 11.91
CA SER A 10 4.00 -19.63 12.66
C SER A 10 2.68 -19.64 11.87
N ILE A 11 2.70 -19.31 10.57
CA ILE A 11 1.49 -19.38 9.73
C ILE A 11 1.01 -20.82 9.64
N LEU A 12 1.93 -21.72 9.34
CA LEU A 12 1.64 -23.14 9.15
C LEU A 12 1.12 -23.80 10.43
N ALA A 13 1.69 -23.51 11.59
CA ALA A 13 1.17 -23.96 12.88
C ALA A 13 -0.28 -23.51 13.12
N ARG A 14 -0.63 -22.27 12.76
CA ARG A 14 -2.01 -21.78 12.86
C ARG A 14 -2.97 -22.42 11.86
N VAL A 15 -2.47 -22.73 10.66
CA VAL A 15 -3.26 -23.45 9.66
C VAL A 15 -3.56 -24.87 10.15
N GLY A 16 -2.57 -25.56 10.72
CA GLY A 16 -2.73 -26.92 11.24
C GLY A 16 -3.68 -27.03 12.42
N SER A 17 -3.81 -25.98 13.24
CA SER A 17 -4.74 -25.93 14.37
C SER A 17 -6.12 -25.36 14.02
N ALA A 18 -6.34 -24.89 12.79
CA ALA A 18 -7.60 -24.31 12.39
C ALA A 18 -8.64 -25.38 12.03
N ALA A 19 -9.87 -25.20 12.51
CA ALA A 19 -10.99 -26.06 12.13
C ALA A 19 -11.46 -25.85 10.67
N VAL A 20 -11.09 -24.73 10.06
CA VAL A 20 -11.50 -24.34 8.71
C VAL A 20 -10.29 -24.33 7.79
N PRO A 21 -10.40 -24.86 6.55
CA PRO A 21 -9.33 -24.80 5.56
C PRO A 21 -8.83 -23.37 5.34
N PRO A 22 -7.52 -23.15 5.18
CA PRO A 22 -6.98 -21.81 5.00
C PRO A 22 -7.39 -21.25 3.64
N ARG A 23 -7.78 -19.96 3.62
CA ARG A 23 -7.82 -19.21 2.36
C ARG A 23 -6.39 -18.98 1.88
N VAL A 24 -6.11 -19.39 0.65
CA VAL A 24 -4.80 -19.19 -0.01
C VAL A 24 -5.00 -18.32 -1.24
N PRO A 25 -4.81 -16.98 -1.13
CA PRO A 25 -4.99 -16.07 -2.26
C PRO A 25 -4.02 -16.37 -3.40
N THR A 26 -4.55 -16.44 -4.62
CA THR A 26 -3.73 -16.56 -5.83
C THR A 26 -2.98 -15.27 -6.12
N PHE A 27 -2.01 -15.31 -7.03
CA PHE A 27 -1.25 -14.13 -7.44
C PHE A 27 -2.18 -13.04 -8.01
N ARG A 28 -3.06 -13.43 -8.94
CA ARG A 28 -4.04 -12.53 -9.55
C ARG A 28 -4.98 -11.92 -8.52
N GLN A 29 -5.47 -12.72 -7.56
CA GLN A 29 -6.29 -12.21 -6.46
C GLN A 29 -5.51 -11.20 -5.60
N SER A 30 -4.23 -11.47 -5.33
CA SER A 30 -3.39 -10.58 -4.51
C SER A 30 -3.16 -9.23 -5.19
N LEU A 31 -2.90 -9.23 -6.49
CA LEU A 31 -2.79 -8.01 -7.29
C LEU A 31 -4.12 -7.26 -7.37
N PHE A 32 -5.23 -7.97 -7.64
CA PHE A 32 -6.54 -7.35 -7.79
C PHE A 32 -7.05 -6.74 -6.49
N ILE A 33 -7.01 -7.51 -5.39
CA ILE A 33 -7.43 -7.04 -4.06
C ILE A 33 -6.51 -5.90 -3.61
N GLY A 34 -5.20 -6.05 -3.78
CA GLY A 34 -4.25 -5.00 -3.44
C GLY A 34 -4.53 -3.74 -4.25
N GLY A 35 -4.65 -3.84 -5.56
CA GLY A 35 -4.86 -2.68 -6.43
C GLY A 35 -6.24 -2.05 -6.29
N VAL A 36 -7.32 -2.79 -6.53
CA VAL A 36 -8.68 -2.23 -6.43
C VAL A 36 -8.98 -1.81 -4.99
N GLY A 37 -8.69 -2.67 -4.01
CA GLY A 37 -8.97 -2.39 -2.61
C GLY A 37 -8.21 -1.16 -2.11
N PHE A 38 -6.91 -1.06 -2.40
CA PHE A 38 -6.13 0.10 -1.96
C PHE A 38 -6.34 1.34 -2.85
N GLY A 39 -6.81 1.18 -4.09
CA GLY A 39 -7.31 2.29 -4.90
C GLY A 39 -8.53 2.96 -4.26
N LEU A 40 -9.45 2.19 -3.68
CA LEU A 40 -10.57 2.72 -2.89
C LEU A 40 -10.10 3.38 -1.58
N VAL A 41 -9.06 2.85 -0.94
CA VAL A 41 -8.41 3.51 0.21
C VAL A 41 -7.79 4.84 -0.22
N GLY A 42 -7.10 4.86 -1.37
CA GLY A 42 -6.55 6.08 -1.97
C GLY A 42 -7.63 7.12 -2.27
N LEU A 43 -8.76 6.70 -2.83
CA LEU A 43 -9.92 7.57 -3.00
C LEU A 43 -10.39 8.18 -1.67
N ALA A 44 -10.52 7.37 -0.62
CA ALA A 44 -10.97 7.83 0.69
C ALA A 44 -9.97 8.82 1.33
N ALA A 45 -8.67 8.54 1.26
CA ALA A 45 -7.63 9.44 1.76
C ALA A 45 -7.62 10.77 0.98
N PHE A 46 -7.74 10.70 -0.35
CA PHE A 46 -7.75 11.90 -1.19
C PHE A 46 -9.06 12.67 -1.12
N ALA A 47 -10.17 12.05 -0.72
CA ALA A 47 -11.41 12.77 -0.40
C ALA A 47 -11.22 13.71 0.81
N VAL A 48 -10.40 13.32 1.80
CA VAL A 48 -10.02 14.22 2.90
C VAL A 48 -9.32 15.46 2.37
N TRP A 49 -8.38 15.29 1.44
CA TRP A 49 -7.68 16.43 0.83
C TRP A 49 -8.61 17.28 -0.04
N ALA A 50 -9.41 16.63 -0.89
CA ALA A 50 -10.28 17.30 -1.85
C ALA A 50 -11.37 18.15 -1.17
N VAL A 51 -11.94 17.66 -0.08
CA VAL A 51 -13.04 18.34 0.64
C VAL A 51 -12.52 19.16 1.82
N GLY A 52 -11.62 18.58 2.61
CA GLY A 52 -11.15 19.15 3.87
C GLY A 52 -9.80 19.87 3.79
N GLY A 53 -9.09 19.81 2.66
CA GLY A 53 -7.71 20.29 2.53
C GLY A 53 -7.50 21.72 3.01
N LYS A 54 -8.34 22.67 2.56
CA LYS A 54 -8.22 24.08 2.98
C LYS A 54 -8.42 24.27 4.49
N ILE A 55 -9.40 23.58 5.07
CA ILE A 55 -9.74 23.70 6.49
C ILE A 55 -8.64 23.07 7.34
N LEU A 56 -8.21 21.86 6.99
CA LEU A 56 -7.17 21.13 7.70
C LEU A 56 -5.82 21.85 7.61
N THR A 57 -5.41 22.31 6.42
CA THR A 57 -4.16 23.06 6.28
C THR A 57 -4.18 24.35 7.09
N LYS A 58 -5.32 25.05 7.19
CA LYS A 58 -5.45 26.26 8.04
C LYS A 58 -5.37 25.92 9.53
N ALA A 59 -5.94 24.78 9.95
CA ALA A 59 -6.04 24.40 11.36
C ALA A 59 -4.75 23.76 11.91
N ILE A 60 -4.14 22.85 11.16
CA ILE A 60 -3.04 21.99 11.61
C ILE A 60 -1.82 21.98 10.66
N GLY A 61 -1.81 22.86 9.66
CA GLY A 61 -0.75 22.95 8.67
C GLY A 61 -0.77 21.81 7.65
N GLU A 62 0.10 21.92 6.65
CA GLU A 62 0.29 20.91 5.62
C GLU A 62 0.77 19.55 6.17
N PRO A 63 1.73 19.49 7.13
CA PRO A 63 2.10 18.22 7.76
C PRO A 63 0.93 17.54 8.47
N GLY A 64 0.05 18.33 9.10
CA GLY A 64 -1.15 17.82 9.76
C GLY A 64 -2.14 17.21 8.77
N LEU A 65 -2.37 17.84 7.62
CA LEU A 65 -3.17 17.27 6.54
C LEU A 65 -2.60 15.91 6.07
N TYR A 66 -1.28 15.84 5.83
CA TYR A 66 -0.64 14.57 5.44
C TYR A 66 -0.77 13.49 6.52
N ALA A 67 -0.65 13.86 7.80
CA ALA A 67 -0.86 12.93 8.91
C ALA A 67 -2.30 12.38 8.93
N VAL A 68 -3.31 13.22 8.70
CA VAL A 68 -4.72 12.76 8.62
C VAL A 68 -4.91 11.80 7.44
N CYS A 69 -4.38 12.13 6.26
CA CYS A 69 -4.44 11.22 5.10
C CYS A 69 -3.72 9.89 5.39
N ALA A 70 -2.57 9.92 6.04
CA ALA A 70 -1.83 8.72 6.43
C ALA A 70 -2.62 7.85 7.42
N LEU A 71 -3.34 8.45 8.37
CA LEU A 71 -4.23 7.72 9.28
C LEU A 71 -5.37 7.02 8.52
N VAL A 72 -5.94 7.63 7.47
CA VAL A 72 -6.93 6.96 6.62
C VAL A 72 -6.32 5.78 5.88
N PHE A 73 -5.12 5.95 5.30
CA PHE A 73 -4.39 4.85 4.67
C PHE A 73 -4.17 3.69 5.64
N ILE A 74 -3.61 3.95 6.82
CA ILE A 74 -3.35 2.94 7.85
C ILE A 74 -4.66 2.27 8.30
N GLY A 75 -5.67 3.08 8.59
CA GLY A 75 -7.00 2.67 9.07
C GLY A 75 -7.66 1.63 8.18
N LEU A 76 -7.64 1.87 6.87
CA LEU A 76 -8.36 1.06 5.89
C LEU A 76 -7.48 -0.02 5.24
N ALA A 77 -6.16 0.15 5.22
CA ALA A 77 -5.23 -0.80 4.61
C ALA A 77 -5.35 -2.21 5.18
N GLY A 78 -5.50 -2.34 6.50
CA GLY A 78 -5.58 -3.65 7.13
C GLY A 78 -6.84 -4.43 6.74
N LEU A 79 -7.94 -3.74 6.42
CA LEU A 79 -9.16 -4.36 5.89
C LEU A 79 -8.91 -4.94 4.49
N VAL A 80 -8.16 -4.21 3.66
CA VAL A 80 -7.78 -4.65 2.32
C VAL A 80 -6.78 -5.80 2.36
N PHE A 81 -5.68 -5.66 3.09
CA PHE A 81 -4.58 -6.62 3.08
C PHE A 81 -4.79 -7.81 4.02
N GLY A 82 -5.71 -7.72 4.98
CA GLY A 82 -6.05 -8.83 5.90
C GLY A 82 -6.48 -10.09 5.18
N GLN A 83 -7.19 -9.95 4.05
CA GLN A 83 -7.62 -11.07 3.23
C GLN A 83 -6.51 -11.69 2.36
N LEU A 84 -5.32 -11.06 2.31
CA LEU A 84 -4.17 -11.55 1.55
C LEU A 84 -3.22 -12.44 2.38
N VAL A 85 -3.37 -12.44 3.70
CA VAL A 85 -2.54 -13.24 4.60
C VAL A 85 -3.14 -14.63 4.78
N ILE A 86 -2.30 -15.65 4.63
CA ILE A 86 -2.67 -17.06 4.80
C ILE A 86 -2.81 -17.37 6.30
N GLY A 87 -3.88 -18.09 6.63
CA GLY A 87 -4.14 -18.60 7.97
C GLY A 87 -4.95 -17.65 8.88
N PRO A 88 -5.51 -18.19 9.97
CA PRO A 88 -6.39 -17.43 10.86
C PRO A 88 -5.66 -16.28 11.56
N GLY A 89 -6.40 -15.20 11.82
CA GLY A 89 -5.89 -14.01 12.49
C GLY A 89 -4.86 -13.19 11.67
N GLY A 90 -4.80 -13.40 10.35
CA GLY A 90 -3.93 -12.65 9.45
C GLY A 90 -4.17 -11.13 9.49
N THR A 91 -5.43 -10.70 9.57
CA THR A 91 -5.83 -9.27 9.56
C THR A 91 -5.12 -8.43 10.63
N ARG A 92 -5.16 -8.83 11.91
CA ARG A 92 -4.52 -8.05 12.99
C ARG A 92 -3.01 -7.95 12.81
N ARG A 93 -2.39 -9.03 12.31
CA ARG A 93 -0.93 -9.13 12.14
C ARG A 93 -0.45 -8.28 10.99
N ILE A 94 -1.14 -8.34 9.84
CA ILE A 94 -0.82 -7.49 8.70
C ILE A 94 -1.14 -6.03 8.99
N TYR A 95 -2.15 -5.74 9.82
CA TYR A 95 -2.42 -4.38 10.27
C TYR A 95 -1.21 -3.80 11.00
N GLY A 96 -0.67 -4.52 11.99
CA GLY A 96 0.53 -4.11 12.72
C GLY A 96 1.75 -3.96 11.81
N LEU A 97 2.01 -4.94 10.94
CA LEU A 97 3.14 -4.91 10.01
C LEU A 97 3.02 -3.76 9.00
N PHE A 98 1.85 -3.61 8.38
CA PHE A 98 1.60 -2.56 7.40
C PHE A 98 1.72 -1.18 8.03
N THR A 99 1.16 -0.99 9.24
CA THR A 99 1.29 0.28 9.97
C THR A 99 2.76 0.64 10.17
N LEU A 100 3.56 -0.30 10.68
CA LEU A 100 5.00 -0.08 10.87
C LEU A 100 5.71 0.24 9.54
N ALA A 101 5.43 -0.55 8.49
CA ALA A 101 6.06 -0.40 7.19
C ALA A 101 5.67 0.91 6.48
N PHE A 102 4.41 1.32 6.59
CA PHE A 102 3.89 2.56 6.02
C PHE A 102 4.37 3.80 6.78
N VAL A 103 4.50 3.72 8.11
CA VAL A 103 5.13 4.79 8.91
C VAL A 103 6.59 4.95 8.51
N ALA A 104 7.35 3.86 8.39
CA ALA A 104 8.74 3.93 7.92
C ALA A 104 8.84 4.54 6.51
N TYR A 105 7.99 4.11 5.58
CA TYR A 105 7.85 4.72 4.26
C TYR A 105 7.62 6.23 4.37
N SER A 106 6.62 6.64 5.16
CA SER A 106 6.19 8.04 5.28
C SER A 106 7.27 8.92 5.91
N VAL A 107 7.98 8.42 6.91
CA VAL A 107 9.11 9.13 7.54
C VAL A 107 10.25 9.33 6.56
N VAL A 108 10.65 8.28 5.83
CA VAL A 108 11.73 8.37 4.83
C VAL A 108 11.34 9.31 3.70
N TRP A 109 10.11 9.20 3.20
CA TRP A 109 9.59 10.08 2.15
C TRP A 109 9.55 11.54 2.61
N SER A 110 9.04 11.79 3.81
CA SER A 110 8.97 13.14 4.38
C SER A 110 10.36 13.73 4.62
N ALA A 111 11.30 12.93 5.15
CA ALA A 111 12.68 13.35 5.37
C ALA A 111 13.37 13.73 4.04
N ALA A 112 13.14 12.95 2.98
CA ALA A 112 13.64 13.30 1.64
C ALA A 112 12.99 14.60 1.14
N TRP A 113 11.66 14.72 1.22
CA TRP A 113 10.90 15.88 0.77
C TRP A 113 11.38 17.18 1.44
N PHE A 114 11.40 17.20 2.77
CA PHE A 114 11.79 18.38 3.54
C PHE A 114 13.30 18.63 3.49
N GLY A 115 14.12 17.58 3.54
CA GLY A 115 15.58 17.69 3.49
C GLY A 115 16.11 18.21 2.15
N LEU A 116 15.49 17.81 1.05
CA LEU A 116 15.85 18.22 -0.31
C LEU A 116 14.92 19.31 -0.86
N ARG A 117 14.18 20.01 0.02
CA ARG A 117 13.37 21.21 -0.25
C ARG A 117 12.38 21.06 -1.42
N GLY A 118 11.73 19.90 -1.53
CA GLY A 118 10.70 19.66 -2.54
C GLY A 118 11.22 19.62 -3.99
N THR A 119 12.49 19.32 -4.20
CA THR A 119 13.07 19.13 -5.54
C THR A 119 12.64 17.80 -6.17
N LEU A 120 12.82 17.63 -7.49
CA LEU A 120 12.62 16.34 -8.16
C LEU A 120 13.49 15.23 -7.53
N ALA A 121 14.71 15.57 -7.09
CA ALA A 121 15.56 14.64 -6.36
C ALA A 121 14.93 14.18 -5.05
N ALA A 122 14.18 15.06 -4.37
CA ALA A 122 13.41 14.75 -3.17
C ALA A 122 12.32 13.71 -3.43
N GLU A 123 11.55 13.88 -4.51
CA GLU A 123 10.49 12.95 -4.92
C GLU A 123 11.06 11.57 -5.24
N VAL A 124 12.11 11.53 -6.08
CA VAL A 124 12.73 10.27 -6.50
C VAL A 124 13.37 9.57 -5.30
N ALA A 125 14.14 10.29 -4.48
CA ALA A 125 14.78 9.71 -3.30
C ALA A 125 13.74 9.20 -2.29
N GLY A 126 12.71 9.99 -2.01
CA GLY A 126 11.63 9.61 -1.11
C GLY A 126 10.86 8.39 -1.60
N ALA A 127 10.48 8.36 -2.88
CA ALA A 127 9.76 7.24 -3.49
C ALA A 127 10.61 5.94 -3.47
N VAL A 128 11.88 6.03 -3.86
CA VAL A 128 12.79 4.87 -3.92
C VAL A 128 13.12 4.36 -2.51
N LEU A 129 13.66 5.23 -1.65
CA LEU A 129 14.12 4.84 -0.32
C LEU A 129 12.95 4.47 0.60
N GLY A 130 11.84 5.20 0.52
CA GLY A 130 10.62 4.88 1.28
C GLY A 130 10.08 3.51 0.88
N SER A 131 9.94 3.25 -0.43
CA SER A 131 9.44 1.95 -0.92
C SER A 131 10.38 0.80 -0.57
N ALA A 132 11.71 1.03 -0.62
CA ALA A 132 12.69 0.06 -0.18
C ALA A 132 12.58 -0.24 1.33
N ALA A 133 12.42 0.79 2.17
CA ALA A 133 12.23 0.61 3.61
C ALA A 133 10.96 -0.19 3.93
N MET A 134 9.85 0.12 3.25
CA MET A 134 8.62 -0.66 3.36
C MET A 134 8.81 -2.11 2.92
N GLY A 135 9.46 -2.33 1.77
CA GLY A 135 9.76 -3.66 1.26
C GLY A 135 10.64 -4.47 2.21
N ALA A 136 11.62 -3.84 2.84
CA ALA A 136 12.47 -4.44 3.86
C ALA A 136 11.66 -4.90 5.06
N LEU A 137 10.78 -4.05 5.60
CA LEU A 137 9.94 -4.39 6.75
C LEU A 137 8.93 -5.48 6.41
N LEU A 138 8.33 -5.47 5.22
CA LEU A 138 7.45 -6.55 4.76
C LEU A 138 8.21 -7.87 4.65
N ALA A 139 9.34 -7.90 3.94
CA ALA A 139 10.16 -9.10 3.79
C ALA A 139 10.63 -9.62 5.15
N TRP A 140 11.05 -8.73 6.05
CA TRP A 140 11.44 -9.06 7.41
C TRP A 140 10.28 -9.65 8.23
N GLY A 141 9.11 -9.00 8.20
CA GLY A 141 7.95 -9.41 8.99
C GLY A 141 7.43 -10.80 8.63
N PHE A 142 7.50 -11.17 7.35
CA PHE A 142 7.16 -12.52 6.86
C PHE A 142 8.31 -13.53 6.95
N GLY A 143 9.50 -13.15 7.44
CA GLY A 143 10.66 -14.04 7.45
C GLY A 143 11.18 -14.41 6.05
N ALA A 144 10.89 -13.59 5.05
CA ALA A 144 11.18 -13.79 3.63
C ALA A 144 12.30 -12.87 3.13
N GLY A 145 13.40 -12.74 3.89
CA GLY A 145 14.49 -11.82 3.57
C GLY A 145 15.11 -12.00 2.18
N ARG A 146 15.10 -13.23 1.64
CA ARG A 146 15.56 -13.54 0.27
C ARG A 146 14.70 -12.87 -0.82
N GLU A 147 13.46 -12.52 -0.52
CA GLU A 147 12.55 -11.85 -1.46
C GLU A 147 12.67 -10.32 -1.41
N PHE A 148 13.46 -9.76 -0.49
CA PHE A 148 13.57 -8.31 -0.28
C PHE A 148 13.83 -7.54 -1.59
N ALA A 149 14.86 -7.92 -2.36
CA ALA A 149 15.23 -7.20 -3.58
C ALA A 149 14.08 -7.16 -4.60
N ARG A 150 13.36 -8.27 -4.77
CA ARG A 150 12.21 -8.35 -5.69
C ARG A 150 11.03 -7.55 -5.18
N VAL A 151 10.74 -7.65 -3.88
CA VAL A 151 9.66 -6.89 -3.23
C VAL A 151 9.91 -5.38 -3.34
N ALA A 152 11.12 -4.93 -3.01
CA ALA A 152 11.51 -3.53 -3.11
C ALA A 152 11.44 -3.04 -4.55
N ALA A 153 11.99 -3.78 -5.52
CA ALA A 153 11.94 -3.40 -6.93
C ALA A 153 10.50 -3.23 -7.44
N VAL A 154 9.60 -4.18 -7.16
CA VAL A 154 8.19 -4.08 -7.59
C VAL A 154 7.46 -2.94 -6.88
N LEU A 155 7.70 -2.73 -5.57
CA LEU A 155 7.12 -1.61 -4.85
C LEU A 155 7.59 -0.26 -5.43
N ILE A 156 8.88 -0.10 -5.71
CA ILE A 156 9.44 1.11 -6.33
C ILE A 156 8.79 1.36 -7.69
N LEU A 157 8.75 0.33 -8.55
CA LEU A 157 8.21 0.46 -9.91
C LEU A 157 6.73 0.83 -9.90
N LEU A 158 5.92 0.15 -9.07
CA LEU A 158 4.48 0.42 -9.03
C LEU A 158 4.15 1.70 -8.26
N ASN A 159 4.93 2.06 -7.24
CA ASN A 159 4.81 3.38 -6.59
C ASN A 159 5.09 4.50 -7.61
N ALA A 160 6.20 4.40 -8.36
CA ALA A 160 6.55 5.36 -9.40
C ALA A 160 5.48 5.43 -10.49
N LEU A 161 5.00 4.28 -10.99
CA LEU A 161 3.96 4.24 -12.01
C LEU A 161 2.67 4.92 -11.54
N GLY A 162 2.21 4.62 -10.32
CA GLY A 162 1.05 5.28 -9.73
C GLY A 162 1.24 6.78 -9.54
N TYR A 163 2.41 7.19 -9.06
CA TYR A 163 2.75 8.60 -8.85
C TYR A 163 2.75 9.40 -10.16
N PHE A 164 3.48 8.93 -11.18
CA PHE A 164 3.59 9.66 -12.45
C PHE A 164 2.29 9.63 -13.26
N LEU A 165 1.54 8.53 -13.26
CA LEU A 165 0.22 8.50 -13.89
C LEU A 165 -0.76 9.43 -13.18
N GLY A 166 -0.70 9.47 -11.84
CA GLY A 166 -1.43 10.45 -11.04
C GLY A 166 -1.08 11.87 -11.47
N GLU A 167 0.21 12.21 -11.60
CA GLU A 167 0.65 13.54 -11.98
C GLU A 167 0.18 13.95 -13.39
N VAL A 168 0.24 13.02 -14.35
CA VAL A 168 -0.33 13.24 -15.69
C VAL A 168 -1.83 13.52 -15.60
N TRP A 169 -2.57 12.74 -14.83
CA TRP A 169 -4.01 12.93 -14.60
C TRP A 169 -4.31 14.30 -13.96
N TRP A 170 -3.55 14.65 -12.92
CA TRP A 170 -3.68 15.90 -12.17
C TRP A 170 -3.50 17.13 -13.04
N ARG A 171 -2.54 17.11 -13.96
CA ARG A 171 -2.29 18.23 -14.89
C ARG A 171 -3.31 18.27 -16.02
N TRP A 172 -3.69 17.11 -16.54
CA TRP A 172 -4.53 17.01 -17.73
C TRP A 172 -5.99 17.38 -17.46
N LEU A 173 -6.59 16.89 -16.36
CA LEU A 173 -8.03 17.01 -16.13
C LEU A 173 -8.52 18.45 -15.87
N PRO A 174 -7.80 19.31 -15.12
CA PRO A 174 -8.15 20.71 -14.98
C PRO A 174 -7.86 21.55 -16.22
N GLY A 175 -6.94 21.09 -17.08
CA GLY A 175 -6.46 21.79 -18.28
C GLY A 175 -7.39 21.68 -19.48
N GLU A 176 -6.87 22.05 -20.65
CA GLU A 176 -7.62 22.08 -21.91
C GLU A 176 -8.12 20.70 -22.33
N GLY A 177 -7.31 19.65 -22.14
CA GLY A 177 -7.68 18.28 -22.48
C GLY A 177 -8.90 17.80 -21.69
N GLY A 178 -8.91 18.01 -20.37
CA GLY A 178 -10.07 17.72 -19.54
C GLY A 178 -11.25 18.65 -19.80
N ALA A 179 -11.03 19.91 -20.21
CA ALA A 179 -12.09 20.82 -20.60
C ALA A 179 -12.78 20.38 -21.90
N ALA A 180 -12.03 19.88 -22.88
CA ALA A 180 -12.58 19.40 -24.15
C ALA A 180 -13.50 18.17 -23.95
N LEU A 181 -13.13 17.26 -23.04
CA LEU A 181 -13.94 16.06 -22.78
C LEU A 181 -15.03 16.30 -21.74
N PHE A 182 -14.75 17.02 -20.66
CA PHE A 182 -15.63 17.11 -19.49
C PHE A 182 -16.20 18.51 -19.24
N GLY A 183 -15.85 19.52 -20.06
CA GLY A 183 -16.19 20.92 -19.81
C GLY A 183 -17.69 21.22 -19.77
N ASN A 184 -18.49 20.44 -20.52
CA ASN A 184 -19.94 20.58 -20.54
C ASN A 184 -20.63 19.98 -19.30
N TRP A 185 -19.97 19.06 -18.59
CA TRP A 185 -20.53 18.40 -17.41
C TRP A 185 -19.97 18.96 -16.10
N PHE A 186 -18.73 19.41 -16.11
CA PHE A 186 -18.02 19.84 -14.91
C PHE A 186 -17.31 21.17 -15.14
N ASN A 187 -17.56 22.12 -14.24
CA ASN A 187 -16.79 23.36 -14.18
C ASN A 187 -15.35 23.10 -13.70
N ARG A 188 -14.47 24.11 -13.82
CA ARG A 188 -13.06 23.96 -13.45
C ARG A 188 -12.85 23.51 -11.99
N PRO A 189 -13.52 24.10 -10.97
CA PRO A 189 -13.44 23.60 -9.60
C PRO A 189 -13.79 22.11 -9.45
N GLN A 190 -14.87 21.65 -10.09
CA GLN A 190 -15.26 20.24 -10.06
C GLN A 190 -14.20 19.35 -10.73
N ARG A 191 -13.63 19.77 -11.85
CA ARG A 191 -12.53 19.04 -12.51
C ARG A 191 -11.28 18.96 -11.65
N VAL A 192 -10.93 20.03 -10.92
CA VAL A 192 -9.82 20.01 -9.94
C VAL A 192 -10.10 18.97 -8.84
N MET A 193 -11.31 18.94 -8.31
CA MET A 193 -11.69 17.95 -7.29
C MET A 193 -11.58 16.51 -7.85
N LEU A 194 -12.11 16.25 -9.04
CA LEU A 194 -11.97 14.95 -9.72
C LEU A 194 -10.52 14.59 -10.00
N ALA A 195 -9.67 15.60 -10.26
CA ALA A 195 -8.23 15.40 -10.48
C ALA A 195 -7.55 14.92 -9.18
N MET A 196 -7.88 15.53 -8.03
CA MET A 196 -7.39 15.07 -6.72
C MET A 196 -7.83 13.65 -6.42
N LEU A 197 -9.13 13.35 -6.58
CA LEU A 197 -9.68 12.03 -6.32
C LEU A 197 -9.08 10.95 -7.23
N GLY A 198 -8.95 11.26 -8.53
CA GLY A 198 -8.36 10.36 -9.51
C GLY A 198 -6.87 10.12 -9.26
N TRP A 199 -6.13 11.13 -8.78
CA TRP A 199 -4.75 10.96 -8.32
C TRP A 199 -4.68 9.92 -7.20
N GLY A 200 -5.56 10.05 -6.19
CA GLY A 200 -5.65 9.08 -5.09
C GLY A 200 -5.97 7.67 -5.55
N VAL A 201 -6.90 7.51 -6.50
CA VAL A 201 -7.25 6.20 -7.08
C VAL A 201 -6.05 5.59 -7.83
N LEU A 202 -5.39 6.35 -8.69
CA LEU A 202 -4.24 5.87 -9.48
C LEU A 202 -3.08 5.49 -8.56
N PHE A 203 -2.67 6.40 -7.68
CA PHE A 203 -1.62 6.14 -6.70
C PHE A 203 -1.95 4.91 -5.85
N GLY A 204 -3.16 4.88 -5.27
CA GLY A 204 -3.61 3.79 -4.43
C GLY A 204 -3.65 2.45 -5.18
N ALA A 205 -4.10 2.43 -6.42
CA ALA A 205 -4.21 1.21 -7.20
C ALA A 205 -2.85 0.58 -7.53
N PHE A 206 -1.90 1.37 -8.01
CA PHE A 206 -0.59 0.82 -8.35
C PHE A 206 0.22 0.49 -7.09
N PHE A 207 0.25 1.37 -6.10
CA PHE A 207 0.93 1.09 -4.83
C PHE A 207 0.33 -0.13 -4.12
N GLY A 208 -1.00 -0.22 -4.08
CA GLY A 208 -1.73 -1.36 -3.54
C GLY A 208 -1.43 -2.67 -4.24
N ALA A 209 -1.34 -2.66 -5.58
CA ALA A 209 -0.92 -3.84 -6.35
C ALA A 209 0.52 -4.26 -5.99
N GLY A 210 1.42 -3.30 -5.75
CA GLY A 210 2.78 -3.57 -5.27
C GLY A 210 2.82 -4.21 -3.89
N VAL A 211 2.00 -3.73 -2.95
CA VAL A 211 1.87 -4.35 -1.62
C VAL A 211 1.22 -5.72 -1.72
N GLY A 212 0.21 -5.89 -2.57
CA GLY A 212 -0.41 -7.19 -2.86
C GLY A 212 0.59 -8.20 -3.43
N HIS A 213 1.43 -7.78 -4.37
CA HIS A 213 2.55 -8.57 -4.88
C HIS A 213 3.53 -8.94 -3.76
N ALA A 214 3.92 -7.97 -2.91
CA ALA A 214 4.86 -8.18 -1.82
C ALA A 214 4.34 -9.25 -0.84
N ILE A 215 3.11 -9.09 -0.34
CA ILE A 215 2.44 -10.05 0.55
C ILE A 215 2.33 -11.41 -0.12
N HIS A 216 2.05 -11.45 -1.43
CA HIS A 216 2.02 -12.70 -2.17
C HIS A 216 3.40 -13.39 -2.11
N ARG A 217 4.45 -12.74 -2.62
CA ARG A 217 5.81 -13.31 -2.72
C ARG A 217 6.37 -13.72 -1.37
N CYS A 218 6.17 -12.90 -0.33
CA CYS A 218 6.68 -13.19 1.01
C CYS A 218 6.08 -14.46 1.65
N GLN A 219 4.97 -14.97 1.12
CA GLN A 219 4.32 -16.19 1.61
C GLN A 219 4.53 -17.42 0.68
N GLU A 220 5.48 -17.36 -0.26
CA GLU A 220 5.70 -18.43 -1.24
C GLU A 220 6.09 -19.77 -0.59
N GLU A 221 6.96 -19.72 0.43
CA GLU A 221 7.35 -20.91 1.21
C GLU A 221 6.15 -21.59 1.87
N VAL A 222 5.22 -20.80 2.41
CA VAL A 222 3.99 -21.33 3.00
C VAL A 222 3.14 -22.03 1.95
N ARG A 223 2.97 -21.42 0.76
CA ARG A 223 2.22 -22.05 -0.34
C ARG A 223 2.89 -23.34 -0.81
N ALA A 224 4.21 -23.36 -0.92
CA ALA A 224 4.95 -24.55 -1.33
C ALA A 224 4.71 -25.71 -0.37
N ARG A 225 4.84 -25.47 0.95
CA ARG A 225 4.61 -26.49 1.99
C ARG A 225 3.16 -26.97 2.08
N LEU A 226 2.20 -26.07 1.87
CA LEU A 226 0.77 -26.45 1.81
C LEU A 226 0.45 -27.33 0.60
N ARG A 227 1.12 -27.13 -0.55
CA ARG A 227 0.93 -27.95 -1.77
C ARG A 227 1.53 -29.34 -1.65
N THR A 228 2.68 -29.47 -0.99
CA THR A 228 3.39 -30.75 -0.85
C THR A 228 2.84 -31.64 0.26
N GLY A 229 1.87 -31.14 1.05
CA GLY A 229 1.25 -31.90 2.14
C GLY A 229 2.23 -32.30 3.24
N ILE A 230 3.41 -31.64 3.32
CA ILE A 230 4.42 -31.97 4.34
C ILE A 230 3.78 -31.79 5.72
N PRO A 231 3.66 -32.87 6.51
CA PRO A 231 3.08 -32.78 7.84
C PRO A 231 3.90 -31.79 8.65
N LEU A 232 3.20 -30.83 9.25
CA LEU A 232 3.78 -29.90 10.18
C LEU A 232 4.50 -30.70 11.24
N LYS A 233 5.81 -30.49 11.39
CA LYS A 233 6.52 -30.91 12.59
C LYS A 233 5.90 -30.13 13.75
N ILE A 234 4.86 -30.69 14.34
CA ILE A 234 4.37 -30.27 15.64
C ILE A 234 5.55 -30.57 16.57
N GLY A 235 6.25 -29.52 17.00
CA GLY A 235 7.33 -29.67 17.96
C GLY A 235 6.77 -30.38 19.19
N ALA A 236 7.43 -31.48 19.56
CA ALA A 236 7.24 -32.16 20.83
C ALA A 236 7.58 -31.23 22.00
#